data_AF-A0A7Y5EAR9-F1
#
_entry.id   AF-A0A7Y5EAR9-F1
#
_cell.length_a   1.000
_cell.length_b   1.000
_cell.length_c   1.000
_cell.angle_alpha   90.00
_cell.angle_beta   90.00
_cell.angle_gamma   90.00
#
_symmetry.space_group_name_H-M   'P 1'
#
loop_
_entity.id
_entity.type
_entity.pdbx_description
1 polymer ?
#
loop_
_entity_poly.entity_id
_entity_poly.type
_entity_poly.pdbx_seq_one_letter_code
_entity_poly.pdbx_strand_id
1 'polypeptide(L)'
;MARLSRNRIRAWTPAHAAPELLDGARLSTASDLFAAACVIYELAGGKQPFGHLGARAMGKQHPGQSLDRPANLPAKVWPALRQALALDPAARQSGARVLQQALVMPPLSLLRRWFGQPEGYLADTESPHVQP
;
A
#
# COMPACT_ATOMS: atom_id res chain seq x y z
N MET A 1 -6.49 -19.02 -31.34
CA MET A 1 -6.38 -18.65 -29.92
C MET A 1 -5.34 -17.54 -29.76
N ALA A 2 -5.73 -16.36 -29.30
CA ALA A 2 -4.80 -15.26 -29.08
C ALA A 2 -3.90 -15.53 -27.86
N ARG A 3 -2.60 -15.74 -28.09
CA ARG A 3 -1.61 -15.90 -27.02
C ARG A 3 -1.30 -14.52 -26.45
N LEU A 4 -1.75 -14.23 -25.22
CA LEU A 4 -1.34 -13.04 -24.47
C LEU A 4 0.18 -13.07 -24.32
N SER A 5 0.87 -12.21 -25.06
CA SER A 5 2.30 -11.98 -24.85
C SER A 5 2.44 -11.01 -23.70
N ARG A 6 3.09 -11.45 -22.63
CA ARG A 6 3.42 -10.65 -21.44
C ARG A 6 4.27 -9.40 -21.77
N ASN A 7 4.84 -9.35 -22.98
CA ASN A 7 5.63 -8.23 -23.49
C ASN A 7 4.83 -7.25 -24.39
N ARG A 8 3.61 -7.62 -24.83
CA ARG A 8 2.78 -6.78 -25.71
C ARG A 8 1.68 -6.01 -24.98
N ILE A 9 1.37 -6.40 -23.75
CA ILE A 9 0.33 -5.77 -22.93
C ILE A 9 1.00 -5.19 -21.70
N ARG A 10 0.83 -3.88 -21.50
CA ARG A 10 1.20 -3.21 -20.25
C ARG A 10 0.18 -3.62 -19.19
N ALA A 11 0.40 -4.78 -18.58
CA ALA A 11 -0.48 -5.37 -17.58
C ALA A 11 -0.20 -4.79 -16.18
N TRP A 12 -0.17 -3.47 -16.07
CA TRP A 12 0.03 -2.76 -14.80
C TRP A 12 -0.73 -1.43 -14.79
N THR A 13 -1.31 -1.12 -13.64
CA THR A 13 -1.96 0.17 -13.38
C THR A 13 -0.88 1.21 -13.11
N PRO A 14 -0.83 2.35 -13.84
CA PRO A 14 0.24 3.34 -13.71
C PRO A 14 0.47 3.85 -12.27
N ALA A 15 -0.59 3.92 -11.47
CA ALA A 15 -0.52 4.41 -10.08
C ALA A 15 0.24 3.47 -9.12
N HIS A 16 0.31 2.16 -9.43
CA HIS A 16 0.99 1.14 -8.62
C HIS A 16 2.18 0.51 -9.34
N ALA A 17 2.49 1.00 -10.54
CA ALA A 17 3.58 0.47 -11.36
C ALA A 17 4.92 0.78 -10.71
N ALA A 18 5.77 -0.24 -10.60
CA ALA A 18 7.14 -0.07 -10.16
C ALA A 18 7.91 0.88 -11.11
N PRO A 19 8.84 1.70 -10.59
CA PRO A 19 9.52 2.72 -11.41
C PRO A 19 10.25 2.12 -12.62
N GLU A 20 10.85 0.94 -12.48
CA GLU A 20 11.52 0.23 -13.58
C GLU A 20 10.55 -0.20 -14.70
N LEU A 21 9.29 -0.51 -14.39
CA LEU A 21 8.28 -0.82 -15.42
C LEU A 21 7.91 0.43 -16.23
N LEU A 22 7.92 1.60 -15.58
CA LEU A 22 7.69 2.89 -16.24
C LEU A 22 8.87 3.27 -17.15
N ASP A 23 10.06 2.75 -16.88
CA ASP A 23 11.25 2.87 -17.73
C ASP A 23 11.38 1.72 -18.77
N GLY A 24 10.38 0.84 -18.87
CA GLY A 24 10.29 -0.20 -19.90
C GLY A 24 10.92 -1.54 -19.53
N ALA A 25 11.28 -1.76 -18.27
CA ALA A 25 11.73 -3.06 -17.79
C ALA A 25 10.63 -4.13 -17.91
N ARG A 26 11.05 -5.39 -17.90
CA ARG A 26 10.12 -6.53 -17.88
C ARG A 26 9.50 -6.73 -16.51
N LEU A 27 8.28 -7.25 -16.48
CA LEU A 27 7.65 -7.74 -15.26
C LEU A 27 8.55 -8.74 -14.53
N SER A 28 8.62 -8.59 -13.22
CA SER A 28 9.42 -9.40 -12.32
C SER A 28 8.74 -9.54 -10.96
N THR A 29 9.20 -10.49 -10.15
CA THR A 29 8.74 -10.62 -8.76
C THR A 29 8.98 -9.34 -7.95
N ALA A 30 10.04 -8.58 -8.26
CA ALA A 30 10.33 -7.32 -7.59
C ALA A 30 9.29 -6.24 -7.94
N SER A 31 8.83 -6.19 -9.19
CA SER A 31 7.80 -5.24 -9.61
C SER A 31 6.43 -5.58 -9.01
N ASP A 32 6.10 -6.87 -8.90
CA ASP A 32 4.86 -7.33 -8.27
C ASP A 32 4.86 -7.02 -6.76
N LEU A 33 6.00 -7.23 -6.09
CA LEU A 33 6.16 -6.90 -4.67
C LEU A 33 5.95 -5.40 -4.41
N PHE A 34 6.46 -4.54 -5.28
CA PHE A 34 6.26 -3.09 -5.17
C PHE A 34 4.78 -2.72 -5.32
N ALA A 35 4.10 -3.24 -6.33
CA ALA A 35 2.67 -2.98 -6.55
C ALA A 35 1.82 -3.45 -5.36
N ALA A 36 2.08 -4.67 -4.86
CA ALA A 36 1.41 -5.19 -3.67
C ALA A 36 1.64 -4.30 -2.44
N ALA A 37 2.87 -3.81 -2.25
CA ALA A 37 3.20 -2.91 -1.14
C ALA A 37 2.49 -1.55 -1.27
N CYS A 38 2.35 -1.00 -2.47
CA CYS A 38 1.56 0.21 -2.69
C CYS A 38 0.10 0.02 -2.28
N VAL A 39 -0.51 -1.13 -2.66
CA VAL A 39 -1.89 -1.46 -2.27
C VAL A 39 -2.01 -1.60 -0.74
N ILE A 40 -1.11 -2.31 -0.09
CA ILE A 40 -1.13 -2.48 1.38
C ILE A 40 -1.00 -1.11 2.09
N TYR A 41 -0.10 -0.25 1.60
CA TYR A 41 0.07 1.10 2.14
C TYR A 41 -1.21 1.92 2.01
N GLU A 42 -1.83 1.88 0.82
CA GLU A 42 -3.07 2.58 0.52
C GLU A 42 -4.23 2.07 1.38
N LEU A 43 -4.35 0.76 1.57
CA LEU A 43 -5.36 0.16 2.46
C LEU A 43 -5.17 0.57 3.92
N ALA A 44 -3.91 0.70 4.39
CA ALA A 44 -3.62 1.07 5.77
C ALA A 44 -3.78 2.58 6.05
N GLY A 45 -3.57 3.44 5.04
CA GLY A 45 -3.52 4.89 5.21
C GLY A 45 -4.58 5.70 4.45
N GLY A 46 -5.35 5.06 3.56
CA GLY A 46 -6.28 5.71 2.63
C GLY A 46 -5.62 6.60 1.58
N LYS A 47 -4.29 6.57 1.47
CA LYS A 47 -3.49 7.43 0.58
C LYS A 47 -2.39 6.62 -0.08
N GLN A 48 -2.09 6.93 -1.33
CA GLN A 48 -1.00 6.30 -2.05
C GLN A 48 0.37 6.72 -1.48
N PRO A 49 1.39 5.84 -1.47
CA PRO A 49 2.70 6.15 -0.91
C PRO A 49 3.39 7.33 -1.59
N PHE A 50 3.29 7.44 -2.92
CA PHE A 50 3.97 8.47 -3.70
C PHE A 50 3.03 9.58 -4.20
N GLY A 51 1.78 9.59 -3.73
CA GLY A 51 0.74 10.53 -4.15
C GLY A 51 0.61 10.67 -5.67
N HIS A 52 0.24 11.87 -6.12
CA HIS A 52 0.06 12.18 -7.54
C HIS A 52 1.36 12.26 -8.35
N LEU A 53 2.50 12.48 -7.68
CA LEU A 53 3.82 12.51 -8.34
C LEU A 53 4.18 11.12 -8.90
N GLY A 54 3.77 10.05 -8.19
CA GLY A 54 4.10 8.68 -8.54
C GLY A 54 5.57 8.32 -8.27
N ALA A 55 5.85 7.02 -8.22
CA ALA A 55 7.16 6.50 -7.78
C ALA A 55 8.35 7.01 -8.61
N ARG A 56 8.17 7.13 -9.93
CA ARG A 56 9.22 7.58 -10.86
C ARG A 56 9.58 9.04 -10.66
N ALA A 57 8.59 9.93 -10.49
CA ALA A 57 8.87 11.33 -10.27
C ALA A 57 9.46 11.55 -8.87
N MET A 58 8.93 10.86 -7.85
CA MET A 58 9.46 10.90 -6.49
C MET A 58 10.96 10.55 -6.45
N GLY A 59 11.37 9.46 -7.10
CA GLY A 59 12.79 9.07 -7.13
C GLY A 59 13.72 10.09 -7.79
N LYS A 60 13.21 10.85 -8.76
CA LYS A 60 13.98 11.87 -9.50
C LYS A 60 13.99 13.23 -8.79
N GLN A 61 12.84 13.65 -8.27
CA GLN A 61 12.63 14.97 -7.69
C GLN A 61 13.02 15.03 -6.21
N HIS A 62 12.87 13.92 -5.49
CA HIS A 62 13.11 13.82 -4.06
C HIS A 62 13.96 12.58 -3.71
N PRO A 63 15.20 12.50 -4.24
CA PRO A 63 16.09 11.39 -3.95
C PRO A 63 16.32 11.29 -2.43
N GLY A 64 16.08 10.11 -1.86
CA GLY A 64 16.25 9.86 -0.43
C GLY A 64 15.08 10.28 0.47
N GLN A 65 14.00 10.84 -0.08
CA GLN A 65 12.79 11.08 0.71
C GLN A 65 12.23 9.74 1.21
N SER A 66 12.10 9.62 2.52
CA SER A 66 11.44 8.46 3.14
C SER A 66 9.94 8.67 3.16
N LEU A 67 9.22 7.57 2.99
CA LEU A 67 7.80 7.50 3.27
C LEU A 67 7.56 7.54 4.78
N ASP A 68 6.40 8.08 5.16
CA ASP A 68 5.90 7.99 6.53
C ASP A 68 5.13 6.69 6.73
N ARG A 69 5.11 6.20 7.97
CA ARG A 69 4.30 5.02 8.32
C ARG A 69 2.81 5.40 8.35
N PRO A 70 1.92 4.67 7.66
CA PRO A 70 0.48 4.86 7.80
C PRO A 70 0.02 4.67 9.25
N ALA A 71 -0.90 5.53 9.72
CA ALA A 71 -1.34 5.54 11.12
C ALA A 71 -1.85 4.16 11.60
N ASN A 72 -2.67 3.50 10.78
CA ASN A 72 -3.29 2.21 11.12
C ASN A 72 -2.39 0.99 10.83
N LEU A 73 -1.17 1.21 10.30
CA LEU A 73 -0.22 0.12 10.05
C LEU A 73 0.56 -0.21 11.35
N PRO A 74 0.55 -1.47 11.82
CA PRO A 74 1.34 -1.87 12.98
C PRO A 74 2.82 -1.58 12.76
N ALA A 75 3.48 -1.04 13.78
CA ALA A 75 4.90 -0.67 13.72
C ALA A 75 5.81 -1.83 13.28
N LYS A 76 5.46 -3.07 13.64
CA LYS A 76 6.22 -4.28 13.24
C LYS A 76 6.21 -4.55 11.72
N VAL A 77 5.16 -4.13 11.01
CA VAL A 77 5.00 -4.37 9.56
C VAL A 77 5.74 -3.32 8.75
N TRP A 78 5.89 -2.12 9.30
CA TRP A 78 6.42 -0.97 8.60
C TRP A 78 7.82 -1.18 7.98
N PRO A 79 8.82 -1.75 8.67
CA PRO A 79 10.14 -1.96 8.06
C PRO A 79 10.08 -2.82 6.81
N ALA A 80 9.30 -3.91 6.85
CA ALA A 80 9.12 -4.82 5.72
C ALA A 80 8.37 -4.16 4.56
N LEU A 81 7.31 -3.40 4.87
CA LEU A 81 6.54 -2.68 3.85
C LEU A 81 7.37 -1.58 3.19
N ARG A 82 8.13 -0.81 3.98
CA ARG A 82 9.03 0.23 3.49
C ARG A 82 10.12 -0.35 2.58
N GLN A 83 10.67 -1.52 2.91
CA GLN A 83 11.63 -2.20 2.04
C GLN A 83 10.99 -2.63 0.71
N ALA A 84 9.76 -3.15 0.76
CA ALA A 84 9.01 -3.52 -0.44
C ALA A 84 8.63 -2.30 -1.32
N LEU A 85 8.54 -1.10 -0.74
CA LEU A 85 8.34 0.18 -1.44
C LEU A 85 9.63 0.84 -1.92
N ALA A 86 10.80 0.19 -1.78
CA ALA A 86 12.06 0.74 -2.26
C ALA A 86 12.02 0.94 -3.79
N LEU A 87 12.49 2.10 -4.24
CA LEU A 87 12.53 2.43 -5.67
C LEU A 87 13.50 1.52 -6.43
N ASP A 88 14.63 1.18 -5.82
CA ASP A 88 15.59 0.20 -6.35
C ASP A 88 15.02 -1.24 -6.28
N PRO A 89 14.91 -1.97 -7.41
CA PRO A 89 14.47 -3.36 -7.43
C PRO A 89 15.39 -4.32 -6.67
N ALA A 90 16.70 -4.05 -6.59
CA ALA A 90 17.63 -4.92 -5.87
C ALA A 90 17.38 -4.87 -4.35
N ALA A 91 17.06 -3.69 -3.82
CA ALA A 91 16.71 -3.51 -2.41
C ALA A 91 15.42 -4.26 -1.99
N ARG A 92 14.56 -4.62 -2.96
CA ARG A 92 13.26 -5.29 -2.74
C ARG A 92 13.36 -6.81 -2.62
N GLN A 93 14.37 -7.47 -3.18
CA GLN A 93 14.35 -8.92 -3.43
C GLN A 93 14.24 -9.81 -2.17
N SER A 94 14.78 -9.35 -1.03
CA SER A 94 14.60 -10.06 0.25
C SER A 94 13.29 -9.71 0.98
N GLY A 95 12.56 -8.69 0.51
CA GLY A 95 11.40 -8.12 1.18
C GLY A 95 10.13 -8.96 1.09
N ALA A 96 9.95 -9.81 0.06
CA ALA A 96 8.69 -10.54 -0.13
C ALA A 96 8.35 -11.49 1.03
N ARG A 97 9.31 -12.33 1.44
CA ARG A 97 9.11 -13.27 2.55
C ARG A 97 8.98 -12.53 3.89
N VAL A 98 9.78 -11.49 4.09
CA VAL A 98 9.75 -10.69 5.31
C VAL A 98 8.41 -9.95 5.44
N LEU A 99 7.91 -9.36 4.35
CA LEU A 99 6.60 -8.71 4.30
C LEU A 99 5.48 -9.70 4.55
N GLN A 100 5.53 -10.87 3.91
CA GLN A 100 4.56 -11.94 4.13
C GLN A 100 4.52 -12.35 5.61
N GLN A 101 5.67 -12.65 6.22
CA GLN A 101 5.77 -13.00 7.64
C GLN A 101 5.29 -11.88 8.57
N ALA A 102 5.58 -10.62 8.25
CA ALA A 102 5.13 -9.49 9.04
C ALA A 102 3.59 -9.32 8.98
N LEU A 103 2.98 -9.64 7.84
CA LEU A 103 1.54 -9.59 7.61
C LEU A 103 0.79 -10.82 8.15
N VAL A 104 1.46 -11.97 8.32
CA VAL A 104 0.86 -13.11 9.03
C VAL A 104 0.61 -12.68 10.47
N MET A 105 -0.65 -12.39 10.76
CA MET A 105 -1.15 -12.05 12.08
C MET A 105 -1.83 -13.28 12.71
N PRO A 106 -1.77 -13.45 14.05
CA PRO A 106 -2.66 -14.38 14.76
C PRO A 106 -4.13 -13.91 14.60
N PRO A 107 -5.16 -14.72 14.95
CA PRO A 107 -6.47 -14.73 14.29
C PRO A 107 -7.19 -13.37 14.28
N LEU A 108 -8.16 -13.24 13.36
CA LEU A 108 -8.90 -12.07 12.85
C LEU A 108 -9.23 -10.87 13.79
N SER A 109 -9.01 -10.95 15.10
CA SER A 109 -9.18 -9.86 16.07
C SER A 109 -8.29 -8.64 15.78
N LEU A 110 -7.13 -8.83 15.15
CA LEU A 110 -6.25 -7.71 14.78
C LEU A 110 -6.66 -6.99 13.49
N LEU A 111 -7.35 -7.67 12.57
CA LEU A 111 -7.95 -7.03 11.39
C LEU A 111 -9.08 -6.09 11.82
N ARG A 112 -9.85 -6.46 12.85
CA ARG A 112 -10.88 -5.59 13.44
C ARG A 112 -10.32 -4.27 13.99
N ARG A 113 -9.03 -4.26 14.39
CA ARG A 113 -8.31 -3.05 14.82
C ARG A 113 -7.78 -2.21 13.65
N TRP A 114 -7.56 -2.82 12.47
CA TRP A 114 -7.20 -2.11 11.24
C TRP A 114 -8.42 -1.47 10.56
N PHE A 115 -9.58 -2.12 10.64
CA PHE A 115 -10.81 -1.65 10.01
C PHE A 115 -11.66 -0.69 10.86
N GLY A 116 -11.28 -0.45 12.12
CA GLY A 116 -12.00 0.42 13.05
C GLY A 116 -13.35 -0.16 13.47
N GLN A 117 -13.66 -0.09 14.77
CA GLN A 117 -15.05 0.07 15.17
C GLN A 117 -15.43 1.52 14.84
N PRO A 118 -16.59 1.81 14.24
CA PRO A 118 -17.08 3.17 14.17
C PRO A 118 -17.41 3.61 15.62
N GLU A 119 -16.52 4.37 16.25
CA GLU A 119 -16.89 5.18 17.41
C GLU A 119 -17.71 6.37 16.91
N GLY A 120 -18.95 6.48 17.41
CA GLY A 120 -19.68 7.74 17.45
C GLY A 120 -20.57 8.03 16.24
N TYR A 121 -21.69 7.33 16.10
CA TYR A 121 -22.88 7.91 15.49
C TYR A 121 -24.11 7.67 16.39
N LEU A 122 -24.44 8.74 17.14
CA LEU A 122 -25.74 9.08 17.71
C LEU A 122 -26.41 8.03 18.62
N ALA A 123 -25.97 7.99 19.87
CA ALA A 123 -26.89 7.81 20.98
C ALA A 123 -27.25 9.21 21.50
N ASP A 124 -28.22 9.85 20.87
CA ASP A 124 -29.09 10.80 21.55
C ASP A 124 -30.51 10.40 21.22
N THR A 125 -31.00 9.53 22.09
CA THR A 125 -32.39 9.19 22.31
C THR A 125 -33.25 10.44 22.40
N GLU A 126 -34.37 10.37 21.71
CA GLU A 126 -35.56 11.20 21.92
C GLU A 126 -35.85 11.48 23.40
N SER A 127 -36.20 12.72 23.71
CA SER A 127 -37.30 12.97 24.65
C SER A 127 -38.09 14.23 24.33
N PRO A 128 -39.41 14.23 24.57
CA PRO A 128 -40.37 15.25 24.13
C PRO A 128 -40.66 16.32 25.21
N HIS A 129 -41.51 17.30 24.83
CA HIS A 129 -42.14 18.37 25.64
C HIS A 129 -41.33 19.68 25.79
N VAL A 130 -41.89 20.90 25.80
CA VAL A 130 -43.28 21.40 25.75
C VAL A 130 -43.28 22.89 25.39
N GLN A 131 -44.35 23.35 24.73
CA GLN A 131 -44.65 24.76 24.45
C GLN A 131 -44.89 25.57 25.74
N PRO A 132 -44.80 26.89 25.67
CA PRO A 132 -46.07 27.62 25.71
C PRO A 132 -46.29 28.56 24.53
#